data_AF-A0A3S0E1P3-F1
#
_entry.id   AF-A0A3S0E1P3-F1
#
_cell.length_a   1.000
_cell.length_b   1.000
_cell.length_c   1.000
_cell.angle_alpha   90.00
_cell.angle_beta   90.00
_cell.angle_gamma   90.00
#
_symmetry.space_group_name_H-M   'P 1'
#
loop_
_entity.id
_entity.type
_entity.pdbx_description
1 polymer ?
#
loop_
_entity_poly.entity_id
_entity_poly.type
_entity_poly.pdbx_seq_one_letter_code
_entity_poly.pdbx_strand_id
1 'polypeptide(L)'
;MAYWLESGRGLVLLNGASNEDLRAMDQAVWNDLGADTAERVATLLRFRCLLQVFRAQRLKALFLQKGFALIAPALHAAATERLNAERGFNPLKFERALQQAMSALEAKHRADAEEMFRAAA
;
A
#
# COMPACT_ATOMS: atom_id res chain seq x y z
N MET A 1 0.73 -7.27 4.42
CA MET A 1 1.07 -7.23 2.97
C MET A 1 2.17 -8.21 2.58
N ALA A 2 3.04 -8.62 3.53
CA ALA A 2 4.02 -9.69 3.34
C ALA A 2 3.40 -10.94 2.69
N TYR A 3 2.23 -11.39 3.18
CA TYR A 3 1.47 -12.50 2.60
C TYR A 3 1.31 -12.46 1.06
N TRP A 4 1.00 -11.30 0.46
CA TRP A 4 0.77 -11.18 -0.99
C TRP A 4 2.07 -11.13 -1.79
N LEU A 5 3.12 -10.59 -1.20
CA LEU A 5 4.46 -10.53 -1.78
C LEU A 5 5.13 -11.91 -1.72
N GLU A 6 5.03 -12.58 -0.57
CA GLU A 6 5.57 -13.92 -0.32
C GLU A 6 4.82 -15.01 -1.09
N SER A 7 3.52 -14.83 -1.34
CA SER A 7 2.72 -15.76 -2.16
C SER A 7 2.82 -15.52 -3.67
N GLY A 8 3.64 -14.57 -4.14
CA GLY A 8 3.80 -14.24 -5.56
C GLY A 8 2.55 -13.63 -6.20
N ARG A 9 1.59 -13.16 -5.39
CA ARG A 9 0.28 -12.63 -5.84
C ARG A 9 0.25 -11.11 -5.97
N GLY A 10 1.40 -10.46 -6.13
CA GLY A 10 1.50 -9.00 -6.28
C GLY A 10 0.68 -8.40 -7.43
N LEU A 11 0.33 -9.20 -8.44
CA LEU A 11 -0.56 -8.81 -9.54
C LEU A 11 -2.02 -8.57 -9.12
N VAL A 12 -2.43 -8.99 -7.91
CA VAL A 12 -3.77 -8.70 -7.37
C VAL A 12 -4.02 -7.20 -7.25
N LEU A 13 -2.97 -6.40 -7.03
CA LEU A 13 -3.07 -4.93 -7.05
C LEU A 13 -3.42 -4.38 -8.45
N LEU A 14 -3.03 -5.08 -9.52
CA LEU A 14 -3.22 -4.65 -10.92
C LEU A 14 -4.48 -5.20 -11.58
N ASN A 15 -4.85 -6.42 -11.21
CA ASN A 15 -5.93 -7.19 -11.83
C ASN A 15 -7.20 -7.23 -10.97
N GLY A 16 -7.10 -6.76 -9.72
CA GLY A 16 -8.14 -6.91 -8.71
C GLY A 16 -8.02 -8.23 -7.96
N ALA A 17 -8.57 -8.25 -6.74
CA ALA A 17 -8.64 -9.45 -5.93
C ALA A 17 -9.90 -10.26 -6.28
N SER A 18 -9.75 -11.57 -6.46
CA SER A 18 -10.88 -12.49 -6.44
C SER A 18 -11.49 -12.58 -5.04
N ASN A 19 -12.69 -13.17 -4.93
CA ASN A 19 -13.28 -13.41 -3.60
C ASN A 19 -12.43 -14.34 -2.73
N GLU A 20 -11.71 -15.29 -3.34
CA GLU A 20 -10.78 -16.17 -2.63
C GLU A 20 -9.58 -15.38 -2.10
N ASP A 21 -9.05 -14.47 -2.91
CA ASP A 21 -7.97 -13.57 -2.51
C ASP A 21 -8.38 -12.71 -1.30
N LEU A 22 -9.58 -12.13 -1.34
CA LEU A 22 -10.10 -11.31 -0.25
C LEU A 22 -10.25 -12.13 1.05
N ARG A 23 -10.73 -13.38 0.97
CA ARG A 23 -10.85 -14.25 2.16
C ARG A 23 -9.50 -14.63 2.74
N ALA A 24 -8.52 -14.96 1.90
CA ALA A 24 -7.17 -15.30 2.35
C ALA A 24 -6.50 -14.11 3.05
N MET A 25 -6.67 -12.90 2.50
CA MET A 25 -6.21 -11.68 3.14
C MET A 25 -6.94 -11.40 4.46
N ASP A 26 -8.27 -11.53 4.48
CA ASP A 26 -9.06 -11.35 5.70
C ASP A 26 -8.47 -12.24 6.80
N GLN A 27 -8.31 -13.54 6.54
CA GLN A 27 -7.75 -14.50 7.49
C GLN A 27 -6.34 -14.12 7.97
N ALA A 28 -5.46 -13.69 7.07
CA ALA A 28 -4.10 -13.27 7.43
C ALA A 28 -4.13 -12.07 8.40
N VAL A 29 -4.97 -11.07 8.13
CA VAL A 29 -5.15 -9.91 9.02
C VAL A 29 -5.73 -10.33 10.37
N TRP A 30 -6.71 -11.23 10.38
CA TRP A 30 -7.30 -11.75 11.63
C TRP A 30 -6.29 -12.50 12.50
N ASN A 31 -5.30 -13.17 11.89
CA ASN A 31 -4.25 -13.90 12.59
C ASN A 31 -3.14 -12.98 13.10
N ASP A 32 -2.77 -11.94 12.33
CA ASP A 32 -1.59 -11.10 12.61
C ASP A 32 -1.90 -9.86 13.47
N LEU A 33 -3.07 -9.23 13.31
CA LEU A 33 -3.43 -8.04 14.08
C LEU A 33 -3.99 -8.42 15.46
N GLY A 34 -3.66 -7.64 16.50
CA GLY A 34 -4.12 -7.84 17.88
C GLY A 34 -5.64 -7.81 18.07
N ALA A 35 -6.13 -8.04 19.28
CA ALA A 35 -7.55 -8.31 19.57
C ALA A 35 -8.53 -7.13 19.33
N ASP A 36 -8.06 -5.94 18.95
CA ASP A 36 -8.95 -4.82 18.64
C ASP A 36 -9.67 -5.02 17.30
N THR A 37 -10.94 -5.42 17.40
CA THR A 37 -11.84 -5.60 16.26
C THR A 37 -11.97 -4.33 15.42
N ALA A 38 -11.97 -3.14 16.03
CA ALA A 38 -12.14 -1.89 15.28
C ALA A 38 -10.93 -1.61 14.39
N GLU A 39 -9.72 -1.80 14.91
CA GLU A 39 -8.47 -1.65 14.16
C GLU A 39 -8.37 -2.66 13.02
N ARG A 40 -8.73 -3.93 13.27
CA ARG A 40 -8.78 -4.99 12.25
C ARG A 40 -9.72 -4.62 11.10
N VAL A 41 -10.97 -4.25 11.43
CA VAL A 41 -11.96 -3.87 10.42
C VAL A 41 -11.52 -2.64 9.64
N ALA A 42 -10.96 -1.62 10.30
CA ALA A 42 -10.44 -0.43 9.64
C ALA A 42 -9.30 -0.77 8.67
N THR A 43 -8.40 -1.68 9.07
CA THR A 43 -7.29 -2.16 8.24
C THR A 43 -7.79 -2.89 7.00
N LEU A 44 -8.73 -3.83 7.17
CA LEU A 44 -9.35 -4.58 6.08
C LEU A 44 -10.06 -3.65 5.09
N LEU A 45 -10.83 -2.69 5.59
CA LEU A 45 -11.54 -1.72 4.77
C LEU A 45 -10.56 -0.89 3.93
N ARG A 46 -9.51 -0.34 4.56
CA ARG A 46 -8.49 0.44 3.86
C ARG A 46 -7.79 -0.39 2.78
N PHE A 47 -7.46 -1.64 3.06
CA PHE A 47 -6.86 -2.51 2.05
C PHE A 47 -7.79 -2.75 0.85
N ARG A 48 -9.08 -3.01 1.10
CA ARG A 48 -10.06 -3.15 0.00
C ARG A 48 -10.17 -1.88 -0.83
N CYS A 49 -10.20 -0.71 -0.19
CA CYS A 49 -10.18 0.57 -0.89
C CYS A 49 -8.88 0.80 -1.66
N LEU A 50 -7.75 0.30 -1.15
CA LEU A 50 -6.45 0.35 -1.84
C LEU A 50 -6.48 -0.48 -3.14
N LEU A 51 -6.98 -1.71 -3.08
CA LEU A 51 -7.15 -2.53 -4.29
C LEU A 51 -8.05 -1.84 -5.33
N GLN A 52 -9.10 -1.16 -4.88
CA GLN A 52 -10.01 -0.44 -5.76
C GLN A 52 -9.34 0.78 -6.40
N VAL A 53 -8.57 1.57 -5.64
CA VAL A 53 -7.96 2.80 -6.17
C VAL A 53 -6.90 2.52 -7.23
N PHE A 54 -6.17 1.39 -7.11
CA PHE A 54 -5.23 0.93 -8.14
C PHE A 54 -5.87 0.49 -9.46
N ARG A 55 -7.20 0.33 -9.51
CA ARG A 55 -7.92 0.14 -10.79
C ARG A 55 -7.94 1.40 -11.65
N ALA A 56 -7.67 2.59 -11.08
CA ALA A 56 -7.56 3.82 -11.86
C ALA A 56 -6.34 3.76 -12.79
N GLN A 57 -6.55 4.11 -14.06
CA GLN A 57 -5.54 3.93 -15.13
C GLN A 57 -4.19 4.59 -14.83
N ARG A 58 -4.18 5.78 -14.20
CA ARG A 58 -2.95 6.48 -13.83
C ARG A 58 -2.15 5.76 -12.75
N LEU A 59 -2.84 5.28 -11.70
CA LEU A 59 -2.21 4.52 -10.62
C LEU A 59 -1.74 3.15 -11.10
N LYS A 60 -2.50 2.51 -12.00
CA LYS A 60 -2.10 1.27 -12.68
C LYS A 60 -0.82 1.47 -13.50
N ALA A 61 -0.74 2.54 -14.30
CA ALA A 61 0.45 2.88 -15.08
C ALA A 61 1.66 3.15 -14.17
N LEU A 62 1.46 3.89 -13.08
CA LEU A 62 2.53 4.19 -12.12
C LEU A 62 3.05 2.91 -11.44
N PHE A 63 2.17 1.98 -11.06
CA PHE A 63 2.56 0.68 -10.52
C PHE A 63 3.34 -0.16 -11.56
N LEU A 64 2.91 -0.19 -12.82
CA LEU A 64 3.64 -0.90 -13.88
C LEU A 64 5.03 -0.30 -14.13
N GLN A 65 5.19 1.01 -13.97
CA GLN A 65 6.47 1.69 -14.14
C GLN A 65 7.44 1.46 -12.96
N LYS A 66 6.93 1.45 -11.73
CA LYS A 66 7.75 1.44 -10.50
C LYS A 66 7.81 0.08 -9.81
N GLY A 67 6.95 -0.86 -10.19
CA GLY A 67 6.86 -2.19 -9.63
C GLY A 67 6.63 -2.19 -8.12
N PHE A 68 7.24 -3.15 -7.43
CA PHE A 68 7.05 -3.37 -5.99
C PHE A 68 7.60 -2.26 -5.09
N ALA A 69 8.48 -1.39 -5.60
CA ALA A 69 8.98 -0.23 -4.85
C ALA A 69 7.84 0.73 -4.42
N LEU A 70 6.69 0.65 -5.09
CA LEU A 70 5.53 1.49 -4.86
C LEU A 70 4.65 0.98 -3.70
N ILE A 71 4.84 -0.27 -3.26
CA ILE A 71 4.00 -0.91 -2.24
C ILE A 71 4.09 -0.19 -0.89
N ALA A 72 5.29 -0.01 -0.35
CA ALA A 72 5.46 0.63 0.96
C ALA A 72 4.96 2.09 0.97
N PRO A 73 5.28 2.94 -0.04
CA PRO A 73 4.67 4.26 -0.19
C PRO A 73 3.14 4.23 -0.29
N ALA A 74 2.55 3.26 -1.00
CA ALA A 74 1.11 3.14 -1.12
C ALA A 74 0.43 2.77 0.20
N LEU A 75 1.04 1.89 0.99
CA LEU A 75 0.57 1.58 2.34
C LEU A 75 0.61 2.81 3.23
N HIS A 76 1.70 3.59 3.17
CA HIS A 76 1.81 4.82 3.92
C HIS A 76 0.71 5.81 3.55
N ALA A 77 0.50 6.04 2.24
CA ALA A 77 -0.59 6.89 1.75
C ALA A 77 -1.98 6.38 2.18
N ALA A 78 -2.21 5.06 2.16
CA ALA A 78 -3.48 4.47 2.59
C ALA A 78 -3.73 4.61 4.11
N ALA A 79 -2.67 4.64 4.92
CA ALA A 79 -2.77 4.82 6.35
C ALA A 79 -3.11 6.29 6.72
N THR A 80 -2.60 7.26 5.97
CA THR A 80 -2.77 8.69 6.25
C THR A 80 -3.99 9.30 5.58
N GLU A 81 -4.38 8.83 4.40
CA GLU A 81 -5.51 9.39 3.66
C GLU A 81 -6.86 9.01 4.28
N ARG A 82 -7.80 9.97 4.23
CA ARG A 82 -9.17 9.76 4.69
C ARG A 82 -9.99 9.03 3.63
N LEU A 83 -10.73 8.01 4.05
CA LEU A 83 -11.71 7.34 3.20
C LEU A 83 -12.93 8.25 2.96
N ASN A 84 -13.39 8.31 1.73
CA ASN A 84 -14.70 8.84 1.38
C ASN A 84 -15.76 7.76 1.62
N ALA A 85 -16.86 8.14 2.28
CA ALA A 85 -17.95 7.23 2.66
C ALA A 85 -18.58 6.47 1.47
N GLU A 86 -18.57 7.05 0.27
CA GLU A 86 -19.21 6.43 -0.91
C GLU A 86 -18.25 5.64 -1.79
N ARG A 87 -16.97 6.05 -1.87
CA ARG A 87 -16.04 5.58 -2.91
C ARG A 87 -14.70 5.05 -2.41
N GLY A 88 -14.45 5.07 -1.10
CA GLY A 88 -13.13 4.77 -0.55
C GLY A 88 -12.12 5.89 -0.83
N PHE A 89 -10.90 5.57 -1.27
CA PHE A 89 -9.90 6.60 -1.57
C PHE A 89 -10.26 7.40 -2.84
N ASN A 90 -10.10 8.72 -2.79
CA ASN A 90 -10.17 9.54 -3.99
C ASN A 90 -8.89 9.32 -4.84
N PRO A 91 -9.00 8.86 -6.11
CA PRO A 91 -7.82 8.49 -6.89
C PRO A 91 -6.79 9.60 -7.08
N LEU A 92 -7.24 10.84 -7.30
CA LEU A 92 -6.34 11.97 -7.53
C LEU A 92 -5.61 12.38 -6.23
N LYS A 93 -6.34 12.43 -5.10
CA LYS A 93 -5.72 12.73 -3.80
C LYS A 93 -4.75 11.63 -3.40
N PHE A 94 -5.14 10.38 -3.59
CA PHE A 94 -4.30 9.22 -3.31
C PHE A 94 -3.03 9.23 -4.15
N GLU A 95 -3.12 9.50 -5.45
CA GLU A 95 -1.94 9.61 -6.33
C GLU A 95 -0.96 10.69 -5.84
N ARG A 96 -1.46 11.84 -5.39
CA ARG A 96 -0.62 12.91 -4.82
C ARG A 96 0.06 12.48 -3.52
N ALA A 97 -0.70 11.88 -2.59
CA ALA A 97 -0.16 11.37 -1.34
C ALA A 97 0.89 10.28 -1.57
N LEU A 98 0.65 9.40 -2.55
CA LEU A 98 1.60 8.37 -2.97
C LEU A 98 2.89 8.97 -3.51
N GLN A 99 2.81 9.96 -4.40
CA GLN A 99 4.00 10.65 -4.92
C GLN A 99 4.80 11.33 -3.80
N GLN A 100 4.11 11.95 -2.85
CA GLN A 100 4.76 12.55 -1.67
C GLN A 100 5.46 11.49 -0.81
N ALA A 101 4.80 10.36 -0.55
CA ALA A 101 5.38 9.25 0.20
C ALA A 101 6.60 8.64 -0.52
N MET A 102 6.58 8.57 -1.85
CA MET A 102 7.73 8.12 -2.64
C MET A 102 8.91 9.09 -2.51
N SER A 103 8.69 10.39 -2.70
CA SER A 103 9.73 11.39 -2.56
C SER A 103 10.34 11.41 -1.16
N ALA A 104 9.51 11.24 -0.12
CA ALA A 104 9.98 11.15 1.26
C ALA A 104 10.84 9.91 1.50
N LEU A 105 10.45 8.75 0.95
CA LEU A 105 11.22 7.51 1.06
C LEU A 105 12.57 7.61 0.33
N GLU A 106 12.58 8.20 -0.88
CA GLU A 106 13.81 8.43 -1.65
C GLU A 106 14.76 9.39 -0.92
N ALA A 107 14.23 10.45 -0.31
CA ALA A 107 15.02 11.38 0.51
C ALA A 107 15.61 10.67 1.74
N LYS A 108 14.83 9.82 2.40
CA LYS A 108 15.30 9.04 3.55
C LYS A 108 16.44 8.09 3.15
N HIS A 109 16.26 7.29 2.10
CA HIS A 109 17.31 6.38 1.63
C HIS A 109 18.60 7.11 1.25
N ARG A 110 18.51 8.32 0.70
CA ARG A 110 19.68 9.14 0.40
C ARG A 110 20.38 9.60 1.68
N ALA A 111 19.64 10.08 2.67
CA ALA A 111 20.20 10.48 3.96
C ALA A 111 20.87 9.29 4.68
N ASP A 112 20.22 8.14 4.71
CA ASP A 112 20.75 6.91 5.32
C ASP A 112 22.07 6.49 4.63
N ALA A 113 22.15 6.60 3.29
CA ALA A 113 23.37 6.31 2.54
C ALA A 113 24.51 7.30 2.81
N GLU A 114 24.20 8.59 2.95
CA GLU A 114 25.18 9.62 3.30
C GLU A 114 25.73 9.42 4.74
N GLU A 115 24.87 9.02 5.67
CA GLU A 115 25.26 8.72 7.05
C GLU A 115 26.14 7.47 7.12
N MET A 116 25.80 6.41 6.38
CA MET A 116 26.64 5.20 6.26
C MET A 116 28.01 5.51 5.66
N PHE A 117 28.07 6.35 4.62
CA PHE A 117 29.34 6.77 4.03
C PHE A 117 30.20 7.59 5.00
N ARG A 118 29.59 8.47 5.80
CA ARG A 118 30.30 9.22 6.85
C ARG A 118 30.78 8.35 8.00
N ALA A 119 30.04 7.32 8.38
CA ALA A 119 30.42 6.40 9.44
C ALA A 119 31.56 5.43 9.03
N ALA A 120 31.80 5.27 7.74
CA ALA A 120 32.83 4.40 7.17
C ALA A 120 34.14 5.14 6.81
N ALA A 121 34.18 6.47 6.95
CA ALA A 121 35.34 7.33 6.68
C ALA A 121 36.00 7.79 7.99
#